data_AF-A0A7S0XIL8-F1
#
_entry.id   AF-A0A7S0XIL8-F1
#
_cell.length_a   1.000
_cell.length_b   1.000
_cell.length_c   1.000
_cell.angle_alpha   90.00
_cell.angle_beta   90.00
_cell.angle_gamma   90.00
#
_symmetry.space_group_name_H-M   'P 1'
#
loop_
_entity.id
_entity.type
_entity.pdbx_description
1 polymer ?
#
loop_
_entity_poly.entity_id
_entity_poly.type
_entity_poly.pdbx_seq_one_letter_code
_entity_poly.pdbx_strand_id
1 'polypeptide(L)'
;KETAALKSTASEIESKWASATANDTETFVLEIGTEELPPHDVLAATEQLREEIKEALADARLKCSDVHASGTPRRVHVRIRGLQSRQNDERRVVRGPPARAAFDKDGNPTKAALGFLRGLGLDADALERAEVRPDGEGKKKQPQNYLFVEVLDKGRSAGTVLSEALPEVVKQISFGRSMRWNFTSVAYSRPIRWLLAVLGDQVVDFEYAGVRSGNDTRTLRSDEDIAHPTARVRHADDYESVLSAEGIEVDA
;
A
#
# COMPACT_ATOMS: atom_id res chain seq x y z
N LYS A 1 27.60 -5.57 -10.26
CA LYS A 1 26.94 -6.89 -10.13
C LYS A 1 25.72 -6.81 -9.21
N GLU A 2 25.85 -6.20 -8.04
CA GLU A 2 24.76 -5.95 -7.07
C GLU A 2 23.60 -5.09 -7.63
N THR A 3 23.91 -4.04 -8.39
CA THR A 3 22.91 -3.18 -9.07
C THR A 3 22.14 -3.86 -10.20
N ALA A 4 22.65 -4.95 -10.77
CA ALA A 4 21.96 -5.73 -11.80
C ALA A 4 21.03 -6.79 -11.17
N ALA A 5 21.45 -7.39 -10.05
CA ALA A 5 20.63 -8.32 -9.28
C ALA A 5 19.39 -7.62 -8.67
N LEU A 6 19.57 -6.45 -8.06
CA LEU A 6 18.47 -5.64 -7.51
C LEU A 6 17.43 -5.24 -8.59
N LYS A 7 17.89 -4.91 -9.81
CA LYS A 7 17.00 -4.57 -10.94
C LYS A 7 16.27 -5.80 -11.51
N SER A 8 16.93 -6.95 -11.55
CA SER A 8 16.32 -8.22 -11.98
C SER A 8 15.21 -8.63 -11.02
N THR A 9 15.47 -8.57 -9.71
CA THR A 9 14.49 -8.94 -8.68
C THR A 9 13.31 -7.96 -8.62
N ALA A 10 13.54 -6.66 -8.79
CA ALA A 10 12.45 -5.68 -8.89
C ALA A 10 11.54 -5.95 -10.11
N SER A 11 12.13 -6.27 -11.27
CA SER A 11 11.39 -6.61 -12.49
C SER A 11 10.59 -7.92 -12.38
N GLU A 12 11.10 -8.90 -11.63
CA GLU A 12 10.41 -10.17 -11.34
C GLU A 12 9.24 -9.96 -10.38
N ILE A 13 9.42 -9.14 -9.34
CA ILE A 13 8.38 -8.74 -8.38
C ILE A 13 7.26 -7.98 -9.11
N GLU A 14 7.61 -6.98 -9.93
CA GLU A 14 6.64 -6.23 -10.75
C GLU A 14 5.89 -7.13 -11.73
N SER A 15 6.57 -8.11 -12.36
CA SER A 15 5.91 -9.06 -13.27
C SER A 15 4.93 -9.97 -12.55
N LYS A 16 5.27 -10.45 -11.34
CA LYS A 16 4.36 -11.28 -10.54
C LYS A 16 3.16 -10.47 -10.05
N TRP A 17 3.36 -9.23 -9.61
CA TRP A 17 2.29 -8.27 -9.31
C TRP A 17 1.40 -7.97 -10.51
N ALA A 18 1.95 -7.95 -11.72
CA ALA A 18 1.20 -7.69 -12.93
C ALA A 18 0.30 -8.86 -13.34
N SER A 19 0.62 -10.10 -12.94
CA SER A 19 -0.18 -11.30 -13.24
C SER A 19 -1.34 -11.59 -12.27
N ALA A 20 -1.34 -10.95 -11.09
CA ALA A 20 -2.36 -11.19 -10.07
C ALA A 20 -3.72 -10.56 -10.46
N THR A 21 -4.80 -11.29 -10.19
CA THR A 21 -6.17 -10.83 -10.41
C THR A 21 -6.77 -10.24 -9.13
N ALA A 22 -7.82 -9.43 -9.26
CA ALA A 22 -8.46 -8.81 -8.11
C ALA A 22 -9.20 -9.80 -7.17
N ASN A 23 -9.40 -11.04 -7.62
CA ASN A 23 -9.98 -12.12 -6.80
C ASN A 23 -8.91 -12.92 -6.04
N ASP A 24 -7.64 -12.81 -6.43
CA ASP A 24 -6.56 -13.53 -5.74
C ASP A 24 -6.29 -12.83 -4.41
N THR A 25 -6.19 -13.63 -3.35
CA THR A 25 -5.93 -13.11 -2.01
C THR A 25 -4.70 -13.76 -1.40
N GLU A 26 -3.94 -12.98 -0.65
CA GLU A 26 -2.71 -13.41 0.02
C GLU A 26 -2.73 -13.04 1.51
N THR A 27 -1.83 -13.65 2.27
CA THR A 27 -1.52 -13.19 3.62
C THR A 27 -0.47 -12.08 3.57
N PHE A 28 -0.65 -11.03 4.36
CA PHE A 28 0.35 -9.99 4.56
C PHE A 28 0.76 -9.93 6.02
N VAL A 29 2.05 -9.73 6.27
CA VAL A 29 2.60 -9.47 7.60
C VAL A 29 3.44 -8.20 7.55
N LEU A 30 3.20 -7.29 8.49
CA LEU A 30 4.10 -6.21 8.84
C LEU A 30 4.55 -6.38 10.28
N GLU A 31 5.84 -6.29 10.52
CA GLU A 31 6.46 -6.28 11.84
C GLU A 31 7.30 -5.01 12.01
N ILE A 32 7.06 -4.29 13.10
CA ILE A 32 7.84 -3.14 13.54
C ILE A 32 8.68 -3.57 14.74
N GLY A 33 9.96 -3.80 14.48
CA GLY A 33 10.92 -4.21 15.50
C GLY A 33 11.59 -3.03 16.19
N THR A 34 11.60 -3.03 17.52
CA THR A 34 12.17 -1.95 18.34
C THR A 34 13.12 -2.48 19.41
N GLU A 35 13.76 -1.58 20.15
CA GLU A 35 14.23 -1.90 21.51
C GLU A 35 13.05 -2.12 22.46
N GLU A 36 13.32 -2.47 23.73
CA GLU A 36 12.26 -2.78 24.70
C GLU A 36 11.30 -1.60 24.93
N LEU A 37 10.09 -1.75 24.40
CA LEU A 37 8.93 -0.90 24.62
C LEU A 37 8.39 -1.12 26.04
N PRO A 38 7.95 -0.05 26.71
CA PRO A 38 7.12 -0.16 27.90
C PRO A 38 5.84 -0.98 27.62
N PRO A 39 5.34 -1.79 28.56
CA PRO A 39 4.15 -2.62 28.34
C PRO A 39 2.91 -1.84 27.87
N HIS A 40 2.70 -0.62 28.38
CA HIS A 40 1.59 0.24 27.94
C HIS A 40 1.75 0.74 26.50
N ASP A 41 2.99 0.98 26.06
CA ASP A 41 3.28 1.39 24.69
C ASP A 41 3.09 0.24 23.71
N VAL A 42 3.37 -1.01 24.10
CA VAL A 42 3.08 -2.20 23.28
C VAL A 42 1.58 -2.31 23.00
N LEU A 43 0.75 -2.23 24.04
CA LEU A 43 -0.70 -2.29 23.91
C LEU A 43 -1.24 -1.14 23.04
N ALA A 44 -0.78 0.08 23.32
CA ALA A 44 -1.21 1.26 22.57
C ALA A 44 -0.78 1.22 21.10
N ALA A 45 0.44 0.77 20.80
CA ALA A 45 0.94 0.66 19.44
C ALA A 45 0.25 -0.45 18.65
N THR A 46 -0.07 -1.57 19.31
CA THR A 46 -0.79 -2.70 18.67
C THR A 46 -2.18 -2.27 18.22
N GLU A 47 -2.92 -1.60 19.09
CA GLU A 47 -4.27 -1.11 18.78
C GLU A 47 -4.23 -0.04 17.68
N GLN A 48 -3.33 0.95 17.79
CA GLN A 48 -3.14 1.97 16.75
C GLN A 48 -2.76 1.32 15.42
N LEU A 49 -1.77 0.43 15.39
CA LEU A 49 -1.35 -0.23 14.16
C LEU A 49 -2.51 -0.95 13.46
N ARG A 50 -3.37 -1.63 14.22
CA ARG A 50 -4.54 -2.32 13.67
C ARG A 50 -5.50 -1.34 12.98
N GLU A 51 -5.81 -0.22 13.62
CA GLU A 51 -6.76 0.76 13.07
C GLU A 51 -6.17 1.53 11.89
N GLU A 52 -4.91 1.98 11.99
CA GLU A 52 -4.20 2.66 10.90
C GLU A 52 -4.08 1.77 9.65
N ILE A 53 -3.86 0.46 9.83
CA ILE A 53 -3.85 -0.49 8.72
C ILE A 53 -5.23 -0.63 8.09
N LYS A 54 -6.31 -0.71 8.89
CA LYS A 54 -7.67 -0.79 8.35
C LYS A 54 -8.02 0.47 7.54
N GLU A 55 -7.66 1.64 8.03
CA GLU A 55 -7.85 2.91 7.33
C GLU A 55 -7.06 2.94 6.03
N ALA A 56 -5.77 2.59 6.07
CA ALA A 56 -4.92 2.52 4.89
C ALA A 56 -5.45 1.54 3.83
N LEU A 57 -5.96 0.36 4.24
CA LEU A 57 -6.59 -0.59 3.33
C LEU A 57 -7.89 -0.05 2.73
N ALA A 58 -8.71 0.67 3.51
CA ALA A 58 -9.95 1.27 3.04
C ALA A 58 -9.70 2.36 2.00
N ASP A 59 -8.75 3.27 2.27
CA ASP A 59 -8.31 4.31 1.34
C ASP A 59 -7.71 3.70 0.07
N ALA A 60 -6.94 2.62 0.23
CA ALA A 60 -6.43 1.82 -0.86
C ALA A 60 -7.51 0.99 -1.59
N ARG A 61 -8.74 0.92 -1.08
CA ARG A 61 -9.82 0.08 -1.63
C ARG A 61 -9.42 -1.40 -1.76
N LEU A 62 -8.57 -1.87 -0.86
CA LEU A 62 -8.15 -3.26 -0.76
C LEU A 62 -9.00 -3.95 0.31
N LYS A 63 -9.67 -5.03 -0.07
CA LYS A 63 -10.44 -5.85 0.88
C LYS A 63 -9.54 -6.92 1.50
N CYS A 64 -9.85 -7.27 2.74
CA CYS A 64 -9.27 -8.40 3.45
C CYS A 64 -10.35 -9.14 4.24
N SER A 65 -10.07 -10.36 4.66
CA SER A 65 -11.00 -11.14 5.50
C SER A 65 -10.78 -10.89 6.99
N ASP A 66 -9.54 -10.62 7.40
CA ASP A 66 -9.17 -10.47 8.80
C ASP A 66 -7.93 -9.59 8.95
N VAL A 67 -7.89 -8.78 10.02
CA VAL A 67 -6.76 -7.95 10.43
C VAL A 67 -6.51 -8.18 11.91
N HIS A 68 -5.45 -8.93 12.19
CA HIS A 68 -5.04 -9.27 13.54
C HIS A 68 -3.74 -8.56 13.90
N ALA A 69 -3.67 -7.94 15.07
CA ALA A 69 -2.47 -7.26 15.55
C ALA A 69 -2.15 -7.71 16.97
N SER A 70 -0.88 -7.95 17.23
CA SER A 70 -0.35 -8.32 18.54
C SER A 70 1.10 -7.81 18.67
N GLY A 71 1.67 -7.95 19.87
CA GLY A 71 2.98 -7.40 20.14
C GLY A 71 3.64 -7.97 21.39
N THR A 72 4.96 -7.90 21.38
CA THR A 72 5.83 -8.18 22.53
C THR A 72 6.65 -6.93 22.84
N PRO A 73 7.42 -6.87 23.95
CA PRO A 73 8.23 -5.70 24.26
C PRO A 73 9.17 -5.25 23.14
N ARG A 74 9.60 -6.14 22.23
CA ARG A 74 10.54 -5.77 21.15
C ARG A 74 9.91 -5.71 19.76
N ARG A 75 8.61 -5.98 19.62
CA ARG A 75 7.93 -5.91 18.31
C ARG A 75 6.46 -5.64 18.46
N VAL A 76 5.92 -4.91 17.49
CA VAL A 76 4.49 -4.82 17.25
C VAL A 76 4.27 -5.28 15.82
N HIS A 77 3.28 -6.12 15.58
CA HIS A 77 3.03 -6.61 14.24
C HIS A 77 1.53 -6.69 13.93
N VAL A 78 1.26 -6.79 12.64
CA VAL A 78 -0.07 -7.03 12.09
C VAL A 78 0.03 -8.15 11.07
N ARG A 79 -0.93 -9.07 11.12
CA ARG A 79 -1.17 -10.09 10.11
C ARG A 79 -2.54 -9.84 9.49
N ILE A 80 -2.57 -9.78 8.17
CA ILE A 80 -3.77 -9.59 7.38
C ILE A 80 -3.99 -10.85 6.56
N ARG A 81 -5.14 -11.49 6.72
CA ARG A 81 -5.50 -12.67 5.92
C ARG A 81 -6.50 -12.29 4.83
N GLY A 82 -6.44 -13.02 3.72
CA GLY A 82 -7.36 -12.84 2.60
C GLY A 82 -7.26 -11.45 1.96
N LEU A 83 -6.08 -10.82 2.00
CA LEU A 83 -5.85 -9.50 1.42
C LEU A 83 -5.84 -9.60 -0.10
N GLN A 84 -6.69 -8.83 -0.78
CA GLN A 84 -6.69 -8.78 -2.24
C GLN A 84 -5.29 -8.45 -2.77
N SER A 85 -4.83 -9.21 -3.75
CA SER A 85 -3.51 -9.05 -4.35
C SER A 85 -3.40 -7.80 -5.23
N ARG A 86 -4.54 -7.23 -5.63
CA ARG A 86 -4.65 -6.06 -6.50
C ARG A 86 -5.98 -5.34 -6.25
N GLN A 87 -5.97 -4.02 -6.39
CA GLN A 87 -7.19 -3.21 -6.42
C GLN A 87 -8.06 -3.61 -7.62
N ASN A 88 -9.37 -3.45 -7.48
CA ASN A 88 -10.29 -3.55 -8.62
C ASN A 88 -10.05 -2.40 -9.60
N ASP A 89 -10.19 -2.68 -10.89
CA ASP A 89 -10.27 -1.63 -11.90
C ASP A 89 -11.55 -0.82 -11.68
N GLU A 90 -11.46 0.50 -11.83
CA GLU A 90 -12.60 1.39 -11.66
C GLU A 90 -12.94 2.07 -13.00
N ARG A 91 -14.23 2.12 -13.30
CA ARG A 91 -14.76 2.88 -14.43
C ARG A 91 -15.39 4.15 -13.89
N ARG A 92 -14.87 5.31 -14.31
CA ARG A 92 -15.47 6.61 -13.98
C ARG A 92 -15.81 7.36 -15.25
N VAL A 93 -16.90 8.12 -15.18
CA VAL A 93 -17.32 9.00 -16.29
C VAL A 93 -16.81 10.40 -16.01
N VAL A 94 -15.96 10.93 -16.90
CA VAL A 94 -15.38 12.25 -16.76
C VAL A 94 -16.07 13.22 -17.69
N ARG A 95 -16.53 14.33 -17.12
CA ARG A 95 -17.09 15.44 -17.89
C ARG A 95 -15.95 16.23 -18.54
N GLY A 96 -16.05 16.36 -19.85
CA GLY A 96 -15.16 17.15 -20.68
C GLY A 96 -15.74 18.49 -21.11
N PRO A 97 -15.20 19.10 -22.17
CA PRO A 97 -15.67 20.38 -22.67
C PRO A 97 -17.12 20.33 -23.17
N PRO A 98 -17.80 21.48 -23.28
CA PRO A 98 -19.08 21.55 -23.95
C PRO A 98 -19.03 20.98 -25.37
N ALA A 99 -20.10 20.33 -25.83
CA ALA A 99 -20.17 19.72 -27.16
C ALA A 99 -19.76 20.68 -28.29
N ARG A 100 -20.22 21.95 -28.21
CA ARG A 100 -19.86 23.03 -29.15
C ARG A 100 -18.39 23.43 -29.18
N ALA A 101 -17.65 23.08 -28.14
CA ALA A 101 -16.21 23.29 -28.03
C ALA A 101 -15.45 21.99 -28.32
N ALA A 102 -16.07 20.82 -28.12
CA ALA A 102 -15.50 19.52 -28.38
C ALA A 102 -15.47 19.17 -29.87
N PHE A 103 -16.49 19.57 -30.63
CA PHE A 103 -16.62 19.29 -32.07
C PHE A 103 -16.76 20.57 -32.89
N ASP A 104 -16.20 20.58 -34.09
CA ASP A 104 -16.39 21.65 -35.07
C ASP A 104 -17.73 21.50 -35.84
N LYS A 105 -17.95 22.37 -36.82
CA LYS A 105 -19.19 22.39 -37.63
C LYS A 105 -19.35 21.14 -38.50
N ASP A 106 -18.25 20.48 -38.82
CA ASP A 106 -18.20 19.29 -39.67
C ASP A 106 -18.23 18.00 -38.83
N GLY A 107 -18.32 18.13 -37.49
CA GLY A 107 -18.36 17.01 -36.55
C GLY A 107 -16.98 16.47 -36.16
N ASN A 108 -15.89 17.11 -36.58
CA ASN A 108 -14.54 16.66 -36.24
C ASN A 108 -14.13 17.13 -34.83
N PRO A 109 -13.33 16.33 -34.10
CA PRO A 109 -12.87 16.71 -32.77
C PRO A 109 -11.90 17.89 -32.83
N THR A 110 -12.15 18.89 -31.98
CA THR A 110 -11.29 20.06 -31.87
C THR A 110 -10.06 19.79 -30.99
N LYS A 111 -9.12 20.75 -30.96
CA LYS A 111 -8.01 20.74 -30.00
C LYS A 111 -8.46 20.64 -28.54
N ALA A 112 -9.66 21.14 -28.21
CA ALA A 112 -10.18 21.06 -26.84
C ALA A 112 -10.56 19.62 -26.46
N ALA A 113 -11.22 18.88 -27.38
CA ALA A 113 -11.52 17.47 -27.17
C ALA A 113 -10.26 16.62 -27.09
N LEU A 114 -9.32 16.79 -28.04
CA LEU A 114 -8.08 16.02 -28.08
C LEU A 114 -7.17 16.32 -26.87
N GLY A 115 -7.12 17.58 -26.43
CA GLY A 115 -6.37 17.97 -25.23
C GLY A 115 -6.99 17.36 -23.95
N PHE A 116 -8.32 17.32 -23.88
CA PHE A 116 -9.04 16.68 -22.77
C PHE A 116 -8.73 15.18 -22.68
N LEU A 117 -8.82 14.44 -23.80
CA LEU A 117 -8.49 13.01 -23.83
C LEU A 117 -7.04 12.74 -23.43
N ARG A 118 -6.11 13.54 -23.96
CA ARG A 118 -4.69 13.43 -23.60
C ARG A 118 -4.45 13.67 -22.11
N GLY A 119 -5.19 14.60 -21.50
CA GLY A 119 -5.16 14.82 -20.05
C GLY A 119 -5.65 13.63 -19.23
N LEU A 120 -6.44 12.75 -19.84
CA LEU A 120 -6.91 11.48 -19.26
C LEU A 120 -6.04 10.27 -19.67
N GLY A 121 -4.95 10.49 -20.41
CA GLY A 121 -4.10 9.42 -20.93
C GLY A 121 -4.75 8.60 -22.06
N LEU A 122 -5.79 9.13 -22.69
CA LEU A 122 -6.53 8.49 -23.76
C LEU A 122 -6.13 9.04 -25.13
N ASP A 123 -6.24 8.21 -26.16
CA ASP A 123 -6.07 8.58 -27.55
C ASP A 123 -7.35 9.18 -28.16
N ALA A 124 -7.29 9.54 -29.44
CA ALA A 124 -8.45 10.07 -30.15
C ALA A 124 -9.56 9.02 -30.34
N ASP A 125 -9.20 7.73 -30.40
CA ASP A 125 -10.14 6.62 -30.63
C ASP A 125 -11.12 6.47 -29.45
N ALA A 126 -10.74 6.93 -28.25
CA ALA A 126 -11.63 7.03 -27.11
C ALA A 126 -12.88 7.92 -27.35
N LEU A 127 -12.88 8.80 -28.37
CA LEU A 127 -14.08 9.55 -28.77
C LEU A 127 -15.21 8.67 -29.27
N GLU A 128 -14.92 7.50 -29.84
CA GLU A 128 -15.96 6.57 -30.31
C GLU A 128 -16.82 6.05 -29.14
N ARG A 129 -16.25 6.05 -27.93
CA ARG A 129 -16.91 5.64 -26.69
C ARG A 129 -17.38 6.82 -25.85
N ALA A 130 -17.23 8.04 -26.36
CA ALA A 130 -17.61 9.25 -25.66
C ALA A 130 -19.10 9.57 -25.89
N GLU A 131 -19.79 9.96 -24.82
CA GLU A 131 -21.20 10.33 -24.88
C GLU A 131 -21.35 11.85 -24.87
N VAL A 132 -22.25 12.37 -25.70
CA VAL A 132 -22.68 13.78 -25.63
C VAL A 132 -24.06 13.84 -25.01
N ARG A 133 -24.13 14.36 -23.78
CA ARG A 133 -25.40 14.45 -23.04
C ARG A 133 -25.50 15.75 -22.24
N PRO A 134 -26.72 16.22 -21.90
CA PRO A 134 -26.88 17.38 -21.04
C PRO A 134 -26.29 17.11 -19.65
N ASP A 135 -25.71 18.14 -19.05
CA ASP A 135 -25.20 18.08 -17.68
C ASP A 135 -26.37 18.15 -16.69
N GLY A 136 -26.60 17.06 -15.95
CA GLY A 136 -27.74 16.90 -15.04
C GLY A 136 -27.71 17.77 -13.77
N GLU A 137 -26.60 18.46 -13.50
CA GLU A 137 -26.37 19.19 -12.24
C GLU A 137 -26.47 20.72 -12.36
N GLY A 138 -26.82 21.27 -13.53
CA GLY A 138 -26.84 22.71 -13.76
C GLY A 138 -28.22 23.36 -13.62
N LYS A 139 -28.42 24.27 -12.64
CA LYS A 139 -29.49 25.29 -12.60
C LYS A 139 -29.35 26.36 -13.72
N LYS A 140 -28.96 25.98 -14.94
CA LYS A 140 -28.83 26.91 -16.07
C LYS A 140 -30.11 26.93 -16.91
N LYS A 141 -30.51 28.13 -17.34
CA LYS A 141 -31.73 28.40 -18.14
C LYS A 141 -31.77 27.67 -19.50
N GLN A 142 -30.67 27.09 -19.96
CA GLN A 142 -30.61 26.29 -21.19
C GLN A 142 -29.80 25.01 -20.94
N PRO A 143 -30.34 23.82 -21.28
CA PRO A 143 -29.58 22.58 -21.22
C PRO A 143 -28.42 22.67 -22.22
N GLN A 144 -27.20 22.48 -21.72
CA GLN A 144 -25.99 22.48 -22.55
C GLN A 144 -25.40 21.08 -22.52
N ASN A 145 -25.12 20.54 -23.71
CA ASN A 145 -24.51 19.23 -23.84
C ASN A 145 -22.99 19.31 -23.61
N TYR A 146 -22.46 18.31 -22.93
CA TYR A 146 -21.03 18.14 -22.65
C TYR A 146 -20.58 16.80 -23.20
N LEU A 147 -19.31 16.72 -23.55
CA LEU A 147 -18.64 15.45 -23.82
C LEU A 147 -18.41 14.73 -22.49
N PHE A 148 -18.73 13.45 -22.42
CA PHE A 148 -18.44 12.58 -21.29
C PHE A 148 -17.65 11.39 -21.80
N VAL A 149 -16.55 11.07 -21.13
CA VAL A 149 -15.69 9.95 -21.51
C VAL A 149 -15.58 9.01 -20.33
N GLU A 150 -15.83 7.73 -20.57
CA GLU A 150 -15.55 6.70 -19.60
C GLU A 150 -14.05 6.41 -19.56
N VAL A 151 -13.47 6.53 -18.38
CA VAL A 151 -12.05 6.25 -18.11
C VAL A 151 -11.98 4.99 -17.27
N LEU A 152 -11.16 4.04 -17.71
CA LEU A 152 -10.79 2.86 -16.94
C LEU A 152 -9.51 3.14 -16.16
N ASP A 153 -9.66 3.38 -14.86
CA ASP A 153 -8.53 3.48 -13.95
C ASP A 153 -8.12 2.06 -13.53
N LYS A 154 -6.98 1.59 -14.07
CA LYS A 154 -6.47 0.26 -13.74
C LYS A 154 -6.06 0.21 -12.28
N GLY A 155 -6.56 -0.80 -11.55
CA GLY A 155 -6.16 -1.05 -10.17
C GLY A 155 -4.67 -1.35 -10.07
N ARG A 156 -4.05 -1.02 -8.94
CA ARG A 156 -2.63 -1.27 -8.68
C ARG A 156 -2.46 -2.52 -7.82
N SER A 157 -1.29 -3.15 -7.88
CA SER A 157 -0.98 -4.30 -7.02
C SER A 157 -1.01 -3.89 -5.55
N ALA A 158 -1.41 -4.81 -4.67
CA ALA A 158 -1.40 -4.55 -3.24
C ALA A 158 0.01 -4.26 -2.72
N GLY A 159 1.03 -4.97 -3.23
CA GLY A 159 2.43 -4.70 -2.86
C GLY A 159 2.86 -3.27 -3.16
N THR A 160 2.50 -2.72 -4.32
CA THR A 160 2.79 -1.33 -4.67
C THR A 160 2.05 -0.35 -3.75
N VAL A 161 0.76 -0.57 -3.53
CA VAL A 161 -0.07 0.33 -2.72
C VAL A 161 0.36 0.32 -1.25
N LEU A 162 0.66 -0.86 -0.71
CA LEU A 162 1.19 -1.01 0.65
C LEU A 162 2.58 -0.35 0.78
N SER A 163 3.48 -0.53 -0.19
CA SER A 163 4.82 0.10 -0.14
C SER A 163 4.74 1.62 0.02
N GLU A 164 3.72 2.26 -0.55
CA GLU A 164 3.47 3.70 -0.43
C GLU A 164 2.74 4.10 0.86
N ALA A 165 1.82 3.26 1.34
CA ALA A 165 1.00 3.57 2.51
C ALA A 165 1.70 3.30 3.85
N LEU A 166 2.51 2.24 3.93
CA LEU A 166 3.12 1.77 5.17
C LEU A 166 4.00 2.79 5.91
N PRO A 167 4.81 3.64 5.23
CA PRO A 167 5.55 4.70 5.93
C PRO A 167 4.64 5.67 6.71
N GLU A 168 3.45 5.98 6.18
CA GLU A 168 2.50 6.85 6.87
C GLU A 168 1.81 6.12 8.02
N VAL A 169 1.44 4.86 7.83
CA VAL A 169 0.89 4.00 8.90
C VAL A 169 1.84 3.96 10.10
N VAL A 170 3.14 3.69 9.88
CA VAL A 170 4.12 3.65 10.98
C VAL A 170 4.28 5.03 11.63
N LYS A 171 4.15 6.12 10.86
CA LYS A 171 4.26 7.50 11.35
C LYS A 171 3.10 7.94 12.24
N GLN A 172 1.89 7.42 12.01
CA GLN A 172 0.72 7.78 12.81
C GLN A 172 0.71 7.14 14.20
N ILE A 173 1.51 6.09 14.43
CA ILE A 173 1.65 5.49 15.76
C ILE A 173 2.26 6.51 16.72
N SER A 174 1.46 6.94 17.68
CA SER A 174 1.81 7.97 18.64
C SER A 174 1.97 7.41 20.06
N PHE A 175 2.82 8.06 20.83
CA PHE A 175 3.14 7.66 22.21
C PHE A 175 3.15 8.88 23.12
N GLY A 176 2.77 8.70 24.39
CA GLY A 176 2.80 9.77 25.38
C GLY A 176 4.22 10.28 25.67
N ARG A 177 5.24 9.44 25.47
CA ARG A 177 6.66 9.81 25.55
C ARG A 177 7.42 9.23 24.36
N SER A 178 7.76 10.10 23.41
CA SER A 178 8.57 9.75 22.25
C SER A 178 10.00 10.29 22.38
N MET A 179 10.93 9.60 21.75
CA MET A 179 12.31 10.03 21.61
C MET A 179 12.69 10.14 20.13
N ARG A 180 13.72 10.95 19.83
CA ARG A 180 14.36 11.03 18.52
C ARG A 180 15.75 10.41 18.64
N TRP A 181 16.11 9.47 17.76
CA TRP A 181 17.30 8.64 17.97
C TRP A 181 18.25 8.54 16.77
N ASN A 182 17.87 9.02 15.60
CA ASN A 182 18.63 8.90 14.37
C ASN A 182 18.69 10.23 13.61
N PHE A 183 19.43 10.23 12.49
CA PHE A 183 19.55 11.39 11.62
C PHE A 183 18.21 11.82 11.01
N THR A 184 17.23 10.93 10.90
CA THR A 184 15.88 11.27 10.39
C THR A 184 15.04 12.05 11.41
N SER A 185 15.47 12.13 12.68
CA SER A 185 14.78 12.85 13.76
C SER A 185 13.31 12.45 13.96
N VAL A 186 12.97 11.23 13.53
CA VAL A 186 11.64 10.63 13.71
C VAL A 186 11.40 10.37 15.21
N ALA A 187 10.18 10.64 15.66
CA ALA A 187 9.78 10.43 17.04
C ALA A 187 9.01 9.11 17.18
N TYR A 188 9.42 8.27 18.13
CA TYR A 188 8.80 6.98 18.45
C TYR A 188 9.12 6.64 19.91
N SER A 189 8.39 5.71 20.55
CA SER A 189 8.67 5.37 21.96
C SER A 189 10.11 4.84 22.14
N ARG A 190 10.57 4.00 21.21
CA ARG A 190 11.92 3.41 21.20
C ARG A 190 12.50 3.35 19.78
N PRO A 191 13.84 3.25 19.64
CA PRO A 191 14.45 3.13 18.33
C PRO A 191 13.89 1.94 17.54
N ILE A 192 13.41 2.20 16.32
CA ILE A 192 13.10 1.16 15.35
C ILE A 192 14.41 0.54 14.87
N ARG A 193 14.46 -0.80 14.84
CA ARG A 193 15.67 -1.60 14.58
C ARG A 193 15.57 -2.49 13.36
N TRP A 194 14.37 -2.95 13.02
CA TRP A 194 14.09 -3.66 11.77
C TRP A 194 12.63 -3.47 11.39
N LEU A 195 12.36 -3.63 10.10
CA LEU A 195 11.03 -3.69 9.53
C LEU A 195 10.95 -4.96 8.71
N LEU A 196 9.94 -5.78 8.95
CA LEU A 196 9.62 -6.92 8.09
C LEU A 196 8.28 -6.64 7.44
N ALA A 197 8.19 -6.80 6.13
CA ALA A 197 6.94 -6.63 5.40
C ALA A 197 6.86 -7.60 4.22
N VAL A 198 5.97 -8.59 4.32
CA VAL A 198 5.88 -9.71 3.38
C VAL A 198 4.42 -9.92 2.99
N LEU A 199 4.12 -9.94 1.69
CA LEU A 199 2.83 -10.27 1.07
C LEU A 199 2.98 -11.58 0.29
N GLY A 200 2.34 -12.66 0.73
CA GLY A 200 2.59 -14.00 0.19
C GLY A 200 4.07 -14.35 0.37
N ASP A 201 4.80 -14.52 -0.72
CA ASP A 201 6.27 -14.71 -0.74
C ASP A 201 7.07 -13.47 -1.14
N GLN A 202 6.44 -12.30 -1.20
CA GLN A 202 7.03 -11.08 -1.74
C GLN A 202 7.31 -10.05 -0.66
N VAL A 203 8.52 -9.48 -0.69
CA VAL A 203 8.85 -8.33 0.17
C VAL A 203 8.11 -7.10 -0.33
N VAL A 204 7.44 -6.41 0.58
CA VAL A 204 6.86 -5.08 0.37
C VAL A 204 7.92 -4.06 0.78
N ASP A 205 8.54 -3.44 -0.21
CA ASP A 205 9.72 -2.59 -0.05
C ASP A 205 9.35 -1.15 0.32
N PHE A 206 9.71 -0.73 1.53
CA PHE A 206 9.58 0.65 1.98
C PHE A 206 10.68 1.00 2.99
N GLU A 207 10.87 2.28 3.23
CA GLU A 207 11.81 2.77 4.24
C GLU A 207 11.10 3.70 5.21
N TYR A 208 11.35 3.52 6.50
CA TYR A 208 10.91 4.44 7.53
C TYR A 208 11.98 4.63 8.59
N ALA A 209 12.19 5.87 9.03
CA ALA A 209 13.21 6.22 10.01
C ALA A 209 14.62 5.65 9.68
N GLY A 210 15.00 5.64 8.39
CA GLY A 210 16.30 5.11 7.95
C GLY A 210 16.43 3.58 8.03
N VAL A 211 15.32 2.87 8.25
CA VAL A 211 15.25 1.41 8.29
C VAL A 211 14.41 0.95 7.10
N ARG A 212 15.02 0.16 6.22
CA ARG A 212 14.34 -0.45 5.07
C ARG A 212 13.69 -1.77 5.46
N SER A 213 12.51 -2.03 4.94
CA SER A 213 11.82 -3.31 5.14
C SER A 213 12.53 -4.46 4.43
N GLY A 214 12.32 -5.66 4.96
CA GLY A 214 12.81 -6.90 4.38
C GLY A 214 11.96 -8.08 4.82
N ASN A 215 12.56 -9.27 4.80
CA ASN A 215 11.94 -10.50 5.26
C ASN A 215 12.70 -11.21 6.38
N ASP A 216 13.63 -10.50 7.03
CA ASP A 216 14.38 -11.01 8.17
C ASP A 216 13.78 -10.41 9.46
N THR A 217 13.38 -11.28 10.39
CA THR A 217 12.97 -10.94 11.75
C THR A 217 14.11 -11.19 12.72
N ARG A 218 14.08 -10.60 13.91
CA ARG A 218 15.08 -10.84 14.97
C ARG A 218 14.59 -11.84 15.99
N THR A 219 15.47 -12.68 16.50
CA THR A 219 15.13 -13.73 17.47
C THR A 219 15.50 -13.29 18.90
N LEU A 220 15.38 -14.20 19.88
CA LEU A 220 15.77 -13.93 21.26
C LEU A 220 17.28 -13.61 21.34
N ARG A 221 17.66 -12.70 22.25
CA ARG A 221 19.09 -12.48 22.54
C ARG A 221 19.57 -13.67 23.36
N SER A 222 20.49 -14.47 22.84
CA SER A 222 21.25 -15.47 23.61
C SER A 222 22.59 -14.85 24.03
N ASP A 223 23.09 -15.23 25.21
CA ASP A 223 24.39 -14.75 25.72
C ASP A 223 25.59 -15.24 24.86
N GLU A 224 25.37 -16.26 24.02
CA GLU A 224 26.40 -16.86 23.15
C GLU A 224 26.51 -16.18 21.77
N ASP A 225 25.53 -15.34 21.38
CA ASP A 225 25.53 -14.63 20.10
C ASP A 225 25.61 -13.11 20.28
N ILE A 226 26.82 -12.58 20.09
CA ILE A 226 27.08 -11.12 20.03
C ILE A 226 26.39 -10.49 18.79
N ALA A 227 26.03 -11.31 17.79
CA ALA A 227 25.24 -10.90 16.63
C ALA A 227 23.75 -10.95 16.98
N HIS A 228 22.98 -9.92 16.63
CA HIS A 228 21.52 -9.96 16.75
C HIS A 228 20.99 -11.09 15.87
N PRO A 229 20.58 -12.25 16.40
CA PRO A 229 20.27 -13.38 15.56
C PRO A 229 18.97 -13.08 14.79
N THR A 230 18.94 -13.53 13.55
CA THR A 230 17.85 -13.26 12.61
C THR A 230 17.31 -14.56 12.04
N ALA A 231 16.00 -14.63 11.88
CA ALA A 231 15.32 -15.69 11.16
C ALA A 231 14.62 -15.11 9.93
N ARG A 232 14.55 -15.88 8.85
CA ARG A 232 13.98 -15.44 7.57
C ARG A 232 12.56 -15.96 7.39
N VAL A 233 11.63 -15.05 7.09
CA VAL A 233 10.23 -15.34 6.78
C VAL A 233 10.07 -15.34 5.26
N ARG A 234 10.04 -16.53 4.65
CA ARG A 234 9.96 -16.64 3.17
C ARG A 234 8.56 -16.43 2.65
N HIS A 235 7.56 -16.92 3.39
CA HIS A 235 6.15 -16.69 3.13
C HIS A 235 5.49 -16.05 4.35
N ALA A 236 4.53 -15.15 4.15
CA ALA A 236 3.81 -14.46 5.22
C ALA A 236 3.08 -15.43 6.16
N ASP A 237 2.59 -16.55 5.65
CA ASP A 237 1.96 -17.62 6.45
C ASP A 237 2.94 -18.31 7.41
N ASP A 238 4.24 -18.28 7.12
CA ASP A 238 5.25 -18.94 7.95
C ASP A 238 5.60 -18.11 9.19
N TYR A 239 5.22 -16.83 9.24
CA TYR A 239 5.69 -15.85 10.23
C TYR A 239 5.63 -16.35 11.67
N GLU A 240 4.48 -16.88 12.10
CA GLU A 240 4.31 -17.39 13.47
C GLU A 240 5.14 -18.64 13.73
N SER A 241 5.17 -19.56 12.77
CA SER A 241 5.95 -20.79 12.91
C SER A 241 7.45 -20.50 13.01
N VAL A 242 7.93 -19.49 12.27
CA VAL A 242 9.31 -19.01 12.33
C VAL A 242 9.63 -18.42 13.70
N LEU A 243 8.72 -17.63 14.28
CA LEU A 243 8.93 -17.06 15.62
C LEU A 243 8.82 -18.10 16.75
N SER A 244 7.86 -19.02 16.67
CA SER A 244 7.68 -20.08 17.67
C SER A 244 8.88 -21.05 17.69
N ALA A 245 9.47 -21.34 16.53
CA ALA A 245 10.72 -22.11 16.43
C ALA A 245 11.90 -21.45 17.17
N GLU A 246 11.86 -20.12 17.33
CA GLU A 246 12.84 -19.31 18.05
C GLU A 246 12.40 -19.01 19.51
N GLY A 247 11.35 -19.67 19.99
CA GLY A 247 10.81 -19.50 21.35
C GLY A 247 10.05 -18.20 21.57
N ILE A 248 9.58 -17.54 20.50
CA ILE A 248 8.81 -16.30 20.56
C ILE A 248 7.35 -16.59 20.22
N GLU A 249 6.48 -16.46 21.22
CA GLU A 249 5.03 -16.53 21.03
C GLU A 249 4.45 -15.12 20.95
N VAL A 250 3.74 -14.83 19.86
CA VAL A 250 3.16 -13.50 19.60
C VAL A 250 1.65 -13.42 19.82
N ASP A 251 0.97 -14.56 19.89
CA ASP A 251 -0.49 -14.69 20.04
C ASP A 251 -0.86 -15.54 21.28
N ALA A 252 -0.34 -15.16 22.46
CA ALA A 252 -0.62 -15.83 23.73
C ALA A 252 -1.80 -15.21 24.50
#